data_AF-A0A026VZW9-F1
#
_entry.id   AF-A0A026VZW9-F1
#
_cell.length_a   1.000
_cell.length_b   1.000
_cell.length_c   1.000
_cell.angle_alpha   90.00
_cell.angle_beta   90.00
_cell.angle_gamma   90.00
#
_symmetry.space_group_name_H-M   'P 1'
#
loop_
_entity.id
_entity.type
_entity.pdbx_description
1 polymer ?
#
loop_
_entity_poly.entity_id
_entity_poly.type
_entity_poly.pdbx_seq_one_letter_code
_entity_poly.pdbx_strand_id
1 'polypeptide(L)'
;MLVYTAGCTIDNTTLPEHVTELSDLDRLINGTFRLFLAALPTPPTIVTIARSSEDGYTPLENVDQIQDHVLDQLRERLGPEIDVKLIYQEEEEKH
;
A
#
# COMPACT_ATOMS: atom_id res chain seq x y z
N MET A 1 -28.19 -17.18 3.66
CA MET A 1 -27.04 -16.57 2.95
C MET A 1 -27.33 -15.09 2.82
N LEU A 2 -26.72 -14.26 3.68
CA LEU A 2 -26.90 -12.80 3.63
C LEU A 2 -25.80 -12.25 2.72
N VAL A 3 -26.17 -11.78 1.53
CA VAL A 3 -25.22 -11.15 0.62
C VAL A 3 -25.12 -9.67 1.00
N TYR A 4 -23.98 -9.25 1.53
CA TYR A 4 -23.68 -7.84 1.79
C TYR A 4 -23.40 -7.13 0.45
N THR A 5 -24.46 -6.73 -0.26
CA THR A 5 -24.35 -5.95 -1.52
C THR A 5 -24.36 -4.44 -1.28
N ALA A 6 -23.90 -3.97 -0.13
CA ALA A 6 -23.76 -2.54 0.12
C ALA A 6 -22.36 -2.11 -0.36
N GLY A 7 -22.28 -1.51 -1.54
CA GLY A 7 -21.02 -1.00 -2.12
C GLY A 7 -20.68 -1.52 -3.52
N CYS A 8 -21.44 -2.48 -4.08
CA CYS A 8 -21.25 -2.87 -5.47
C CYS A 8 -21.65 -1.73 -6.39
N THR A 9 -20.71 -1.25 -7.20
CA THR A 9 -21.00 -0.43 -8.36
C THR A 9 -21.78 -1.28 -9.39
N ILE A 10 -22.65 -0.62 -10.18
CA ILE A 10 -23.36 -1.27 -11.29
C ILE A 10 -22.47 -1.13 -12.53
N ASP A 11 -21.36 -1.85 -12.55
CA ASP A 11 -20.44 -1.89 -13.68
C ASP A 11 -20.95 -2.92 -14.68
N ASN A 12 -21.68 -2.44 -15.70
CA ASN A 12 -22.18 -3.26 -16.81
C ASN A 12 -21.08 -3.67 -17.80
N THR A 13 -19.82 -3.38 -17.49
CA THR A 13 -18.64 -3.61 -18.32
C THR A 13 -17.47 -3.99 -17.42
N THR A 14 -16.68 -4.98 -17.82
CA THR A 14 -15.44 -5.35 -17.12
C THR A 14 -14.53 -4.14 -16.99
N LEU A 15 -13.97 -3.90 -15.80
CA LEU A 15 -12.92 -2.90 -15.61
C LEU A 15 -11.72 -3.24 -16.52
N PRO A 16 -11.04 -2.24 -17.10
CA PRO A 16 -9.81 -2.49 -17.84
C PRO A 16 -8.78 -3.15 -16.91
N GLU A 17 -8.20 -4.28 -17.34
CA GLU A 17 -7.01 -4.83 -16.69
C GLU A 17 -5.83 -3.91 -16.99
N HIS A 18 -5.34 -3.24 -15.96
CA HIS A 18 -4.11 -2.44 -16.04
C HIS A 18 -3.19 -2.87 -14.92
N VAL A 19 -2.06 -3.49 -15.29
CA VAL A 19 -0.97 -3.78 -14.37
C VAL A 19 0.01 -2.61 -14.47
N THR A 20 0.37 -2.05 -13.31
CA THR A 20 1.35 -0.95 -13.26
C THR A 20 2.75 -1.49 -13.50
N GLU A 21 3.48 -0.90 -14.43
CA GLU A 21 4.88 -1.26 -14.70
C GLU A 21 5.78 -0.92 -13.51
N LEU A 22 6.86 -1.69 -13.31
CA LEU A 22 7.80 -1.49 -12.20
C LEU A 22 8.42 -0.07 -12.20
N SER A 23 8.69 0.50 -13.38
CA SER A 23 9.19 1.87 -13.51
C SER A 23 8.18 2.92 -13.06
N ASP A 24 6.89 2.65 -13.25
CA ASP A 24 5.83 3.53 -12.77
C ASP A 24 5.65 3.41 -11.26
N LEU A 25 5.76 2.21 -10.69
CA LEU A 25 5.80 2.03 -9.23
C LEU A 25 6.96 2.78 -8.60
N ASP A 26 8.16 2.69 -9.18
CA ASP A 26 9.34 3.43 -8.74
C ASP A 26 9.09 4.95 -8.79
N ARG A 27 8.59 5.46 -9.91
CA ARG A 27 8.24 6.88 -10.07
C ARG A 27 7.17 7.32 -9.06
N LEU A 28 6.17 6.49 -8.78
CA LEU A 28 5.10 6.80 -7.83
C LEU A 28 5.61 6.83 -6.39
N ILE A 29 6.40 5.85 -5.97
CA ILE A 29 6.86 5.74 -4.58
C ILE A 29 8.07 6.65 -4.33
N ASN A 30 9.15 6.47 -5.09
CA ASN A 30 10.40 7.21 -4.90
C ASN A 30 10.34 8.66 -5.43
N GLY A 31 9.39 8.95 -6.33
CA GLY A 31 9.11 10.31 -6.79
C GLY A 31 7.96 10.95 -6.02
N THR A 32 6.72 10.57 -6.35
CA THR A 32 5.52 11.29 -5.89
C THR A 32 5.30 11.17 -4.38
N PHE A 33 5.35 9.96 -3.82
CA PHE A 33 5.12 9.73 -2.39
C PHE A 33 6.21 10.37 -1.54
N ARG A 34 7.48 10.27 -1.96
CA ARG A 34 8.60 11.01 -1.36
C ARG A 34 8.36 12.52 -1.30
N LEU A 35 7.93 13.12 -2.40
CA LEU A 35 7.63 14.56 -2.46
C LEU A 35 6.43 14.92 -1.56
N PHE A 36 5.41 14.06 -1.51
CA PHE A 36 4.28 14.22 -0.61
C PHE A 36 4.73 14.24 0.87
N LEU A 37 5.56 13.28 1.28
CA LEU A 37 6.13 13.23 2.63
C LEU A 37 6.98 14.47 2.96
N ALA A 38 7.69 15.02 1.96
CA ALA A 38 8.45 16.26 2.10
C ALA A 38 7.55 17.50 2.28
N ALA A 39 6.36 17.50 1.67
CA ALA A 39 5.40 18.60 1.72
C ALA A 39 4.58 18.66 3.02
N LEU A 40 4.61 17.61 3.84
CA LEU A 40 3.91 17.63 5.14
C LEU A 40 4.51 18.72 6.04
N PRO A 41 3.68 19.56 6.68
CA PRO A 41 4.14 20.69 7.49
C PRO A 41 4.90 20.24 8.74
N THR A 42 4.59 19.05 9.25
CA THR A 42 5.24 18.41 10.39
C THR A 42 5.34 16.91 10.15
N PRO A 43 6.37 16.23 10.69
CA PRO A 43 6.43 14.78 10.66
C PRO A 43 5.20 14.16 11.38
N PRO A 44 4.51 13.20 10.77
CA PRO A 44 3.44 12.46 11.44
C PRO A 44 3.98 11.67 12.63
N THR A 45 3.19 11.61 13.71
CA THR A 45 3.52 10.79 14.89
C THR A 45 3.21 9.31 14.66
N ILE A 46 2.17 9.01 13.88
CA ILE A 46 1.71 7.65 13.57
C ILE A 46 1.33 7.59 12.10
N VAL A 47 1.73 6.51 11.44
CA VAL A 47 1.36 6.19 10.05
C VAL A 47 0.75 4.79 10.04
N THR A 48 -0.45 4.66 9.49
CA THR A 48 -1.11 3.34 9.30
C THR A 48 -1.21 3.05 7.81
N ILE A 49 -0.80 1.84 7.42
CA ILE A 49 -0.81 1.39 6.03
C ILE A 49 -1.65 0.12 5.96
N ALA A 50 -2.55 0.05 4.99
CA ALA A 50 -3.29 -1.16 4.68
C ALA A 50 -2.59 -1.89 3.53
N ARG A 51 -2.21 -3.15 3.75
CA ARG A 51 -1.72 -4.06 2.71
C ARG A 51 -2.91 -4.84 2.16
N SER A 52 -3.03 -4.90 0.84
CA SER A 52 -4.08 -5.68 0.17
C SER A 52 -3.40 -6.62 -0.82
N SER A 53 -3.47 -7.92 -0.58
CA SER A 53 -2.82 -8.95 -1.43
C SER A 53 -3.79 -10.01 -1.95
N GLU A 54 -5.02 -10.05 -1.43
CA GLU A 54 -6.06 -11.03 -1.80
C GLU A 54 -7.32 -10.36 -2.38
N ASP A 55 -7.18 -9.13 -2.88
CA ASP A 55 -8.30 -8.37 -3.45
C ASP A 55 -8.55 -8.63 -4.94
N GLY A 56 -7.66 -9.36 -5.60
CA GLY A 56 -7.72 -9.63 -7.05
C GLY A 56 -7.28 -8.45 -7.93
N TYR A 57 -6.78 -7.35 -7.33
CA TYR A 57 -6.32 -6.16 -8.04
C TYR A 57 -4.83 -5.89 -7.84
N THR A 58 -4.29 -6.19 -6.66
CA THR A 58 -2.87 -5.96 -6.36
C THR A 58 -2.05 -7.18 -6.77
N PRO A 59 -1.10 -7.06 -7.71
CA PRO A 59 -0.27 -8.19 -8.13
C PRO A 59 0.59 -8.70 -6.96
N LEU A 60 0.43 -9.97 -6.61
CA LEU A 60 1.08 -10.61 -5.45
C LEU A 60 2.61 -10.46 -5.50
N GLU A 61 3.19 -10.55 -6.68
CA GLU A 61 4.62 -10.40 -6.93
C GLU A 61 5.17 -9.01 -6.60
N ASN A 62 4.31 -7.98 -6.57
CA ASN A 62 4.71 -6.60 -6.30
C ASN A 62 4.43 -6.15 -4.87
N VAL A 63 3.59 -6.86 -4.11
CA VAL A 63 3.13 -6.42 -2.78
C VAL A 63 4.29 -6.14 -1.83
N ASP A 64 5.21 -7.10 -1.72
CA ASP A 64 6.35 -6.98 -0.80
C ASP A 64 7.29 -5.85 -1.23
N GLN A 65 7.56 -5.73 -2.54
CA GLN A 65 8.39 -4.65 -3.08
C GLN A 65 7.77 -3.27 -2.82
N ILE A 66 6.46 -3.12 -3.02
CA ILE A 66 5.73 -1.88 -2.74
C ILE A 66 5.86 -1.53 -1.25
N GLN A 67 5.64 -2.51 -0.37
CA GLN A 67 5.77 -2.32 1.07
C GLN A 67 7.19 -1.85 1.44
N ASP A 68 8.22 -2.53 0.95
CA ASP A 68 9.61 -2.21 1.26
C ASP A 68 9.96 -0.80 0.81
N HIS A 69 9.61 -0.43 -0.43
CA HIS A 69 9.86 0.92 -0.95
C HIS A 69 9.11 1.99 -0.15
N VAL A 70 7.86 1.74 0.26
CA VAL A 70 7.10 2.69 1.09
C VAL A 70 7.75 2.86 2.47
N LEU A 71 8.18 1.76 3.10
CA LEU A 71 8.88 1.81 4.38
C LEU A 71 10.22 2.55 4.27
N ASP A 72 10.95 2.38 3.18
CA ASP A 72 12.21 3.09 2.95
C ASP A 72 12.00 4.60 2.80
N GLN A 73 10.98 5.04 2.07
CA GLN A 73 10.63 6.46 1.98
C GLN A 73 10.21 7.04 3.34
N LEU A 74 9.50 6.26 4.16
CA LEU A 74 9.15 6.67 5.53
C LEU A 74 10.38 6.77 6.44
N ARG A 75 11.31 5.81 6.36
CA ARG A 75 12.59 5.85 7.10
C ARG A 75 13.45 7.05 6.68
N GLU A 76 13.52 7.33 5.37
CA GLU A 76 14.25 8.49 4.85
C GLU A 76 13.69 9.80 5.41
N ARG A 77 12.36 9.94 5.48
CA ARG A 77 11.72 11.18 5.94
C ARG A 77 11.65 11.34 7.46
N LEU A 78 11.29 10.27 8.16
CA LEU A 78 10.97 10.30 9.60
C LEU A 78 12.15 9.89 10.48
N GLY A 79 13.16 9.26 9.89
CA GLY A 79 14.35 8.76 10.56
C GLY A 79 14.41 7.22 10.62
N PRO A 80 15.61 6.65 10.82
CA PRO A 80 15.80 5.20 10.81
C PRO A 80 15.23 4.48 12.05
N GLU A 81 14.90 5.22 13.12
CA GLU A 81 14.43 4.68 14.40
C GLU A 81 12.92 4.45 14.46
N ILE A 82 12.22 4.47 13.32
CA ILE A 82 10.76 4.22 13.30
C ILE A 82 10.44 2.79 13.80
N ASP A 83 9.50 2.70 14.73
CA ASP A 83 8.93 1.42 15.17
C ASP A 83 7.94 0.93 14.11
N VAL A 84 8.24 -0.23 13.49
CA VAL A 84 7.42 -0.82 12.43
C VAL A 84 6.77 -2.09 12.97
N LYS A 85 5.44 -2.17 12.88
CA LYS A 85 4.65 -3.34 13.26
C LYS A 85 3.86 -3.87 12.06
N LEU A 86 4.15 -5.11 11.68
CA LEU A 86 3.51 -5.80 10.58
C LEU A 86 2.40 -6.71 11.12
N ILE A 87 1.25 -6.10 11.43
CA ILE A 87 0.13 -6.77 12.13
C ILE A 87 -0.35 -8.03 11.40
N TYR A 88 -0.32 -8.02 10.06
CA TYR A 88 -0.78 -9.16 9.25
C TYR A 88 0.05 -10.44 9.47
N GLN A 89 1.33 -10.33 9.84
CA GLN A 89 2.16 -11.51 10.12
C GLN A 89 1.68 -12.23 11.39
N GLU A 90 1.20 -11.50 12.40
CA GLU A 90 0.63 -12.08 13.62
C GLU A 90 -0.72 -12.77 13.39
N GLU A 91 -1.39 -12.47 12.27
CA GLU A 91 -2.65 -13.07 11.86
C GLU A 91 -2.41 -14.34 11.03
N GLU A 92 -1.37 -14.35 10.18
CA GLU A 92 -0.93 -15.52 9.40
C GLU A 92 -0.41 -16.65 10.31
N GLU A 93 0.36 -16.35 11.36
CA GLU A 93 0.87 -17.36 12.31
C GLU A 93 -0.21 -18.07 13.15
N LYS A 94 -1.46 -17.57 13.13
CA LYS A 94 -2.59 -18.13 13.86
C LYS A 94 -3.44 -19.12 13.04
N HIS A 95 -3.11 -19.32 11.77
CA HIS A 95 -3.74 -20.30 10.87
C HIS A 95 -2.81 -21.49 10.60
#